data_AF-A0A1C6B6R0-F1
#
_entry.id   AF-A0A1C6B6R0-F1
#
_cell.length_a   1.000
_cell.length_b   1.000
_cell.length_c   1.000
_cell.angle_alpha   90.00
_cell.angle_beta   90.00
_cell.angle_gamma   90.00
#
_symmetry.space_group_name_H-M   'P 1'
#
loop_
_entity.id
_entity.type
_entity.pdbx_description
1 polymer ?
#
loop_
_entity_poly.entity_id
_entity_poly.type
_entity_poly.pdbx_seq_one_letter_code
_entity_poly.pdbx_strand_id
1 'polypeptide(L)'
;MINTHPTRCNICGGRVTYGSNARVYGREYGSGYCYLCETCGAYVGTHKPRPREALGLLADEPMRTGKKLCHALFDPLWQGKPKAHKKRNDLYCWLAHEMEIPVEDCHFGYFDIGQLRRAYIILQGIQRKQMRYDNCGRIYFEEPNMTDLMFVDAECPNCGGNCGNGGYGNTFYCPSCGWKGKIEMRPDDIKALDEIFRGHMEKNKEVNHEQ
;
A
#
# COMPACT_ATOMS: atom_id res chain seq x y z
N MET A 1 -3.92 -19.70 -8.59
CA MET A 1 -5.37 -19.93 -8.36
C MET A 1 -5.67 -20.26 -6.89
N ILE A 2 -6.53 -19.47 -6.26
CA ILE A 2 -6.83 -19.56 -4.82
C ILE A 2 -8.01 -20.47 -4.53
N ASN A 3 -7.92 -21.18 -3.40
CA ASN A 3 -9.04 -21.95 -2.89
C ASN A 3 -10.13 -21.00 -2.36
N THR A 4 -11.23 -20.86 -3.10
CA THR A 4 -12.39 -20.04 -2.73
C THR A 4 -13.27 -20.67 -1.64
N HIS A 5 -13.02 -21.94 -1.29
CA HIS A 5 -13.73 -22.70 -0.27
C HIS A 5 -12.74 -23.36 0.71
N PRO A 6 -11.95 -22.57 1.47
CA PRO A 6 -10.87 -23.10 2.29
C PRO A 6 -11.40 -23.92 3.46
N THR A 7 -10.91 -25.16 3.57
CA THR A 7 -11.15 -26.05 4.73
C THR A 7 -9.95 -26.14 5.68
N ARG A 8 -8.79 -25.66 5.22
CA ARG A 8 -7.53 -25.55 5.98
C ARG A 8 -6.96 -24.14 5.90
N CYS A 9 -6.38 -23.68 7.00
CA CYS A 9 -5.79 -22.34 7.09
C CYS A 9 -4.46 -22.28 6.33
N ASN A 10 -4.26 -21.25 5.51
CA ASN A 10 -3.00 -21.00 4.80
C ASN A 10 -1.85 -20.53 5.72
N ILE A 11 -2.12 -20.25 6.99
CA ILE A 11 -1.13 -19.74 7.96
C ILE A 11 -0.67 -20.87 8.90
N CYS A 12 -1.59 -21.48 9.64
CA CYS A 12 -1.26 -22.51 10.64
C CYS A 12 -1.65 -23.94 10.24
N GLY A 13 -2.28 -24.15 9.08
CA GLY A 13 -2.78 -25.47 8.65
C GLY A 13 -4.02 -25.98 9.40
N GLY A 14 -4.50 -25.24 10.41
CA GLY A 14 -5.66 -25.59 11.24
C GLY A 14 -6.99 -25.62 10.49
N ARG A 15 -8.03 -26.16 11.16
CA ARG A 15 -9.37 -26.31 10.60
C ARG A 15 -10.03 -24.96 10.36
N VAL A 16 -10.64 -24.79 9.19
CA VAL A 16 -11.42 -23.61 8.83
C VAL A 16 -12.91 -23.95 8.79
N THR A 17 -13.73 -23.08 9.37
CA THR A 17 -15.19 -23.18 9.34
C THR A 17 -15.79 -22.00 8.58
N TYR A 18 -16.91 -22.25 7.91
CA TYR A 18 -17.72 -21.21 7.27
C TYR A 18 -18.90 -20.85 8.18
N GLY A 19 -19.15 -19.57 8.42
CA GLY A 19 -20.25 -19.13 9.27
C GLY A 19 -20.45 -17.62 9.26
N SER A 20 -21.38 -17.15 10.10
CA SER A 20 -21.67 -15.72 10.24
C SER A 20 -20.42 -14.95 10.69
N ASN A 21 -20.14 -13.81 10.04
CA ASN A 21 -19.02 -12.96 10.40
C ASN A 21 -19.27 -12.11 11.65
N ALA A 22 -20.46 -12.19 12.25
CA ALA A 22 -20.72 -11.67 13.59
C ALA A 22 -19.81 -12.31 14.64
N ARG A 23 -19.32 -13.54 14.43
CA ARG A 23 -18.32 -14.19 15.30
C ARG A 23 -17.02 -13.38 15.43
N VAL A 24 -16.70 -12.59 14.41
CA VAL A 24 -15.48 -11.75 14.35
C VAL A 24 -15.80 -10.30 14.70
N TYR A 25 -16.91 -9.77 14.19
CA TYR A 25 -17.22 -8.33 14.27
C TYR A 25 -18.27 -7.96 15.31
N GLY A 26 -18.88 -8.92 16.00
CA GLY A 26 -20.02 -8.72 16.90
C GLY A 26 -21.34 -8.39 16.21
N ARG A 27 -21.34 -8.21 14.88
CA ARG A 27 -22.52 -7.99 14.03
C ARG A 27 -22.27 -8.48 12.61
N GLU A 28 -23.33 -8.74 11.88
CA GLU A 28 -23.21 -9.07 10.47
C GLU A 28 -22.89 -7.83 9.62
N TYR A 29 -21.97 -7.98 8.68
CA TYR A 29 -21.57 -6.92 7.75
C TYR A 29 -21.21 -7.51 6.38
N GLY A 30 -21.31 -6.73 5.30
CA GLY A 30 -20.91 -7.19 3.97
C GLY A 30 -21.81 -8.31 3.44
N SER A 31 -21.27 -9.50 3.21
CA SER A 31 -22.05 -10.70 2.87
C SER A 31 -22.77 -11.33 4.07
N GLY A 32 -22.38 -10.95 5.30
CA GLY A 32 -22.81 -11.61 6.54
C GLY A 32 -21.99 -12.85 6.90
N TYR A 33 -21.12 -13.33 6.01
CA TYR A 33 -20.40 -14.60 6.20
C TYR A 33 -18.88 -14.46 6.07
N CYS A 34 -18.16 -15.40 6.68
CA CYS A 34 -16.71 -15.53 6.58
C CYS A 34 -16.27 -16.99 6.72
N TYR A 35 -15.05 -17.25 6.28
CA TYR A 35 -14.27 -18.41 6.67
C TYR A 35 -13.35 -18.03 7.83
N LEU A 36 -13.38 -18.79 8.92
CA LEU A 36 -12.64 -18.54 10.15
C LEU A 36 -11.80 -19.77 10.51
N CYS A 37 -10.52 -19.57 10.79
CA CYS A 37 -9.66 -20.59 11.37
C CYS A 37 -9.94 -20.71 12.87
N GLU A 38 -10.32 -21.91 13.32
CA GLU A 38 -10.65 -22.18 14.73
C GLU A 38 -9.40 -22.24 15.63
N THR A 39 -8.19 -22.35 15.04
CA THR A 39 -6.92 -22.42 15.78
C THR A 39 -6.28 -21.05 16.00
N CYS A 40 -5.94 -20.32 14.93
CA CYS A 40 -5.21 -19.04 15.03
C CYS A 40 -6.09 -17.79 14.86
N GLY A 41 -7.41 -17.95 14.67
CA GLY A 41 -8.33 -16.82 14.52
C GLY A 41 -8.18 -16.01 13.21
N ALA A 42 -7.33 -16.44 12.28
CA ALA A 42 -7.28 -15.86 10.94
C ALA A 42 -8.62 -16.05 10.23
N TYR A 43 -9.03 -15.09 9.41
CA TYR A 43 -10.33 -15.17 8.73
C TYR A 43 -10.33 -14.45 7.38
N VAL A 44 -11.33 -14.75 6.56
CA VAL A 44 -11.60 -14.05 5.29
C VAL A 44 -13.10 -13.93 5.06
N GLY A 45 -13.55 -12.73 4.67
CA GLY A 45 -14.95 -12.50 4.30
C GLY A 45 -15.31 -13.13 2.95
N THR A 46 -16.59 -13.09 2.59
CA THR A 46 -17.07 -13.66 1.32
C THR A 46 -17.78 -12.64 0.43
N HIS A 47 -18.00 -13.02 -0.83
CA HIS A 47 -18.70 -12.18 -1.80
C HIS A 47 -20.20 -12.07 -1.48
N LYS A 48 -20.77 -10.86 -1.53
CA LYS A 48 -22.23 -10.65 -1.38
C LYS A 48 -23.09 -11.50 -2.34
N PRO A 49 -22.84 -11.49 -3.68
CA PRO A 49 -23.66 -12.28 -4.60
C PRO A 49 -23.35 -13.79 -4.53
N ARG A 50 -22.20 -14.18 -3.97
CA ARG A 50 -21.76 -15.58 -3.88
C ARG A 50 -21.18 -15.84 -2.48
N PRO A 51 -22.04 -15.93 -1.44
CA PRO A 51 -21.61 -15.91 -0.04
C PRO A 51 -20.69 -17.06 0.37
N ARG A 52 -20.62 -18.14 -0.41
CA ARG A 52 -19.69 -19.26 -0.16
C ARG A 52 -18.30 -19.06 -0.77
N GLU A 53 -18.10 -18.08 -1.62
CA GLU A 53 -16.78 -17.80 -2.19
C GLU A 53 -16.00 -16.81 -1.31
N ALA A 54 -14.83 -17.23 -0.83
CA ALA A 54 -13.89 -16.39 -0.10
C ALA A 54 -13.34 -15.27 -0.98
N LEU A 55 -13.18 -14.07 -0.39
CA LEU A 55 -12.59 -12.90 -1.05
C LEU A 55 -11.06 -13.02 -1.28
N GLY A 56 -10.43 -14.05 -0.73
CA GLY A 56 -8.98 -14.27 -0.81
C GLY A 56 -8.46 -15.21 0.27
N LEU A 57 -7.21 -15.04 0.67
CA LEU A 57 -6.58 -15.83 1.72
C LEU A 57 -7.12 -15.48 3.12
N LEU A 58 -7.14 -16.45 4.04
CA LEU A 58 -7.33 -16.16 5.45
C LEU A 58 -6.20 -15.25 5.90
N ALA A 59 -6.57 -14.18 6.60
CA ALA A 59 -5.65 -13.17 7.06
C ALA A 59 -5.71 -13.09 8.59
N ASP A 60 -4.55 -13.17 9.22
CA ASP A 60 -4.32 -12.77 10.60
C ASP A 60 -4.23 -11.23 10.70
N GLU A 61 -3.96 -10.72 11.90
CA GLU A 61 -3.85 -9.26 12.10
C GLU A 61 -2.76 -8.61 11.22
N PRO A 62 -1.51 -9.12 11.18
CA PRO A 62 -0.48 -8.60 10.29
C PRO A 62 -0.91 -8.53 8.82
N MET A 63 -1.49 -9.60 8.27
CA MET A 63 -1.96 -9.61 6.89
C MET A 63 -3.11 -8.61 6.66
N ARG A 64 -4.04 -8.47 7.62
CA ARG A 64 -5.12 -7.48 7.53
C ARG A 64 -4.57 -6.05 7.54
N THR A 65 -3.57 -5.77 8.37
CA THR A 65 -2.88 -4.47 8.42
C THR A 65 -2.12 -4.21 7.13
N GLY A 66 -1.34 -5.18 6.63
CA GLY A 66 -0.63 -5.07 5.36
C GLY A 66 -1.56 -4.78 4.18
N LYS A 67 -2.69 -5.48 4.09
CA LYS A 67 -3.73 -5.21 3.07
C LYS A 67 -4.23 -3.76 3.15
N LYS A 68 -4.54 -3.26 4.34
CA LYS A 68 -5.00 -1.86 4.54
C LYS A 68 -3.94 -0.85 4.10
N LEU A 69 -2.67 -1.08 4.44
CA LEU A 69 -1.57 -0.20 4.07
C LEU A 69 -1.34 -0.15 2.56
N CYS A 70 -1.35 -1.32 1.89
CA CYS A 70 -1.26 -1.37 0.44
C CYS A 70 -2.45 -0.65 -0.23
N HIS A 71 -3.68 -0.87 0.24
CA HIS A 71 -4.87 -0.17 -0.26
C HIS A 71 -4.78 1.35 -0.07
N ALA A 72 -4.28 1.82 1.08
CA ALA A 72 -4.11 3.25 1.33
C ALA A 72 -3.16 3.94 0.33
N LEU A 73 -2.16 3.23 -0.19
CA LEU A 73 -1.26 3.75 -1.23
C LEU A 73 -1.80 3.54 -2.65
N PHE A 74 -2.43 2.39 -2.90
CA PHE A 74 -2.87 1.97 -4.23
C PHE A 74 -4.19 2.61 -4.67
N ASP A 75 -5.18 2.68 -3.78
CA ASP A 75 -6.53 3.12 -4.13
C ASP A 75 -6.61 4.58 -4.61
N PRO A 76 -5.86 5.55 -4.03
CA PRO A 76 -5.84 6.93 -4.52
C PRO A 76 -5.38 7.09 -5.98
N LEU A 77 -4.64 6.13 -6.54
CA LEU A 77 -4.15 6.17 -7.92
C LEU A 77 -5.28 5.99 -8.96
N TRP A 78 -6.40 5.35 -8.58
CA TRP A 78 -7.51 5.06 -9.48
C TRP A 78 -8.89 5.50 -8.96
N GLN A 79 -9.11 5.46 -7.65
CA GLN A 79 -10.41 5.75 -7.05
C GLN A 79 -10.76 7.23 -7.23
N GLY A 80 -11.99 7.51 -7.68
CA GLY A 80 -12.44 8.87 -7.98
C GLY A 80 -11.83 9.51 -9.24
N LYS A 81 -10.96 8.81 -9.97
CA LYS A 81 -10.36 9.30 -11.22
C LYS A 81 -11.23 8.96 -12.44
N PRO A 82 -11.17 9.72 -13.54
CA PRO A 82 -11.80 9.33 -14.80
C PRO A 82 -11.35 7.95 -15.25
N LYS A 83 -12.29 7.13 -15.75
CA LYS A 83 -12.03 5.73 -16.14
C LYS A 83 -11.44 4.87 -15.00
N ALA A 84 -11.89 5.11 -13.76
CA ALA A 84 -11.44 4.42 -12.53
C ALA A 84 -11.31 2.90 -12.66
N HIS A 85 -12.32 2.22 -13.24
CA HIS A 85 -12.29 0.77 -13.42
C HIS A 85 -11.14 0.32 -14.33
N LYS A 86 -10.92 1.00 -15.46
CA LYS A 86 -9.80 0.69 -16.35
C LYS A 86 -8.47 0.94 -15.64
N LYS A 87 -8.33 2.09 -14.97
CA LYS A 87 -7.12 2.44 -14.21
C LYS A 87 -6.77 1.41 -13.14
N ARG A 88 -7.78 0.92 -12.40
CA ARG A 88 -7.60 -0.15 -11.41
C ARG A 88 -7.03 -1.41 -12.05
N ASN A 89 -7.60 -1.84 -13.19
CA ASN A 89 -7.13 -3.02 -13.90
C ASN A 89 -5.69 -2.83 -14.43
N ASP A 90 -5.40 -1.68 -15.05
CA ASP A 90 -4.07 -1.35 -15.55
C ASP A 90 -3.03 -1.31 -14.41
N LEU A 91 -3.39 -0.78 -13.24
CA LEU A 91 -2.51 -0.72 -12.07
C LEU A 91 -2.22 -2.09 -11.48
N TYR A 92 -3.18 -3.01 -11.46
CA TYR A 92 -2.91 -4.40 -11.08
C TYR A 92 -2.03 -5.10 -12.10
N CYS A 93 -2.18 -4.82 -13.40
CA CYS A 93 -1.27 -5.33 -14.43
C CYS A 93 0.16 -4.81 -14.22
N TRP A 94 0.30 -3.51 -13.95
CA TRP A 94 1.60 -2.91 -13.62
C TRP A 94 2.20 -3.50 -12.34
N LEU A 95 1.43 -3.59 -11.25
CA LEU A 95 1.92 -4.14 -9.99
C LEU A 95 2.29 -5.61 -10.13
N ALA A 96 1.56 -6.40 -10.92
CA ALA A 96 1.90 -7.79 -11.21
C ALA A 96 3.27 -7.92 -11.89
N HIS A 97 3.56 -7.02 -12.84
CA HIS A 97 4.86 -6.96 -13.50
C HIS A 97 5.98 -6.63 -12.50
N GLU A 98 5.80 -5.58 -11.68
CA GLU A 98 6.80 -5.21 -10.65
C GLU A 98 7.00 -6.28 -9.57
N MET A 99 5.96 -7.09 -9.31
CA MET A 99 6.02 -8.19 -8.36
C MET A 99 6.47 -9.52 -8.97
N GLU A 100 6.66 -9.58 -10.28
CA GLU A 100 7.00 -10.79 -11.05
C GLU A 100 6.02 -11.95 -10.81
N ILE A 101 4.72 -11.66 -10.81
CA ILE A 101 3.64 -12.67 -10.64
C ILE A 101 2.61 -12.60 -11.77
N PRO A 102 1.84 -13.68 -12.01
CA PRO A 102 0.70 -13.63 -12.92
C PRO A 102 -0.33 -12.56 -12.52
N VAL A 103 -0.93 -11.90 -13.50
CA VAL A 103 -1.88 -10.80 -13.28
C VAL A 103 -3.11 -11.28 -12.51
N GLU A 104 -3.58 -12.49 -12.81
CA GLU A 104 -4.72 -13.13 -12.17
C GLU A 104 -4.52 -13.43 -10.67
N ASP A 105 -3.27 -13.57 -10.23
CA ASP A 105 -2.92 -13.77 -8.82
C ASP A 105 -2.56 -12.44 -8.12
N CYS A 106 -2.45 -11.33 -8.88
CA CYS A 106 -2.11 -10.00 -8.37
C CYS A 106 -3.33 -9.27 -7.81
N HIS A 107 -3.70 -9.61 -6.58
CA HIS A 107 -4.75 -8.91 -5.84
C HIS A 107 -4.40 -8.88 -4.35
N PHE A 108 -4.59 -7.78 -3.63
CA PHE A 108 -4.20 -7.70 -2.22
C PHE A 108 -4.92 -8.71 -1.32
N GLY A 109 -6.14 -9.12 -1.70
CA GLY A 109 -6.84 -10.23 -1.02
C GLY A 109 -6.07 -11.56 -1.07
N TYR A 110 -5.22 -11.72 -2.07
CA TYR A 110 -4.56 -12.96 -2.47
C TYR A 110 -3.11 -13.05 -2.00
N PHE A 111 -2.57 -11.95 -1.49
CA PHE A 111 -1.20 -11.89 -1.04
C PHE A 111 -1.02 -12.45 0.36
N ASP A 112 0.04 -13.25 0.52
CA ASP A 112 0.62 -13.57 1.82
C ASP A 112 1.37 -12.37 2.41
N ILE A 113 1.90 -12.51 3.64
CA ILE A 113 2.59 -11.42 4.33
C ILE A 113 3.86 -10.95 3.60
N GLY A 114 4.58 -11.86 2.94
CA GLY A 114 5.78 -11.54 2.17
C GLY A 114 5.45 -10.76 0.89
N GLN A 115 4.40 -11.17 0.18
CA GLN A 115 3.88 -10.47 -0.99
C GLN A 115 3.32 -9.09 -0.62
N LEU A 116 2.59 -8.96 0.49
CA LEU A 116 2.12 -7.67 1.00
C LEU A 116 3.29 -6.72 1.30
N ARG A 117 4.36 -7.23 1.94
CA ARG A 117 5.58 -6.45 2.20
C ARG A 117 6.24 -5.97 0.91
N ARG A 118 6.41 -6.86 -0.08
CA ARG A 118 6.98 -6.48 -1.39
C ARG A 118 6.12 -5.43 -2.10
N ALA A 119 4.80 -5.66 -2.17
CA ALA A 119 3.88 -4.72 -2.77
C ALA A 119 3.92 -3.35 -2.07
N TYR A 120 3.98 -3.31 -0.74
CA TYR A 120 4.10 -2.08 0.01
C TYR A 120 5.37 -1.29 -0.35
N ILE A 121 6.53 -1.94 -0.43
CA ILE A 121 7.80 -1.30 -0.81
C ILE A 121 7.71 -0.69 -2.22
N ILE A 122 7.15 -1.44 -3.19
CA ILE A 122 6.93 -0.97 -4.56
C ILE A 122 6.02 0.27 -4.56
N LEU A 123 4.90 0.22 -3.83
CA LEU A 123 3.93 1.32 -3.78
C LEU A 123 4.48 2.56 -3.06
N GLN A 124 5.30 2.39 -2.03
CA GLN A 124 6.00 3.52 -1.40
C GLN A 124 6.98 4.19 -2.38
N GLY A 125 7.71 3.39 -3.16
CA GLY A 125 8.66 3.88 -4.14
C GLY A 125 8.05 4.78 -5.23
N ILE A 126 6.74 4.69 -5.45
CA ILE A 126 6.00 5.50 -6.42
C ILE A 126 5.12 6.59 -5.79
N GLN A 127 5.07 6.71 -4.46
CA GLN A 127 4.11 7.59 -3.78
C GLN A 127 4.23 9.07 -4.18
N ARG A 128 5.44 9.51 -4.56
CA ARG A 128 5.74 10.89 -4.98
C ARG A 128 5.86 11.04 -6.49
N LYS A 129 5.67 9.96 -7.24
CA LYS A 129 5.81 9.92 -8.69
C LYS A 129 4.49 10.20 -9.37
N GLN A 130 4.57 10.76 -10.56
CA GLN A 130 3.39 10.98 -11.39
C GLN A 130 3.10 9.73 -12.22
N MET A 131 1.87 9.23 -12.13
CA MET A 131 1.41 8.10 -12.94
C MET A 131 1.10 8.56 -14.37
N ARG A 132 1.75 7.94 -15.35
CA ARG A 132 1.57 8.20 -16.79
C ARG A 132 1.25 6.93 -17.56
N TYR A 133 0.93 7.10 -18.83
CA TYR A 133 0.71 6.01 -19.78
C TYR A 133 1.67 6.16 -20.95
N ASP A 134 2.26 5.05 -21.39
CA ASP A 134 3.05 5.02 -22.62
C ASP A 134 2.15 4.92 -23.86
N ASN A 135 2.76 4.96 -25.05
CA ASN A 135 2.04 4.84 -26.33
C ASN A 135 1.37 3.48 -26.53
N CYS A 136 1.73 2.47 -25.72
CA CYS A 136 1.15 1.14 -25.72
C CYS A 136 0.03 0.99 -24.66
N GLY A 137 -0.27 2.05 -23.89
CA GLY A 137 -1.28 2.05 -22.84
C GLY A 137 -0.83 1.37 -21.54
N ARG A 138 0.47 1.17 -21.31
CA ARG A 138 1.03 0.65 -20.06
C ARG A 138 1.32 1.80 -19.09
N ILE A 139 1.14 1.51 -17.80
CA ILE A 139 1.44 2.49 -16.74
C ILE A 139 2.94 2.51 -16.48
N TYR A 140 3.47 3.72 -16.31
CA TYR A 140 4.78 3.96 -15.71
C TYR A 140 4.71 5.15 -14.74
N PHE A 141 5.72 5.26 -13.89
CA PHE A 141 5.83 6.29 -12.87
C PHE A 141 7.10 7.10 -13.12
N GLU A 142 6.93 8.39 -13.38
CA GLU A 142 8.03 9.34 -13.57
C GLU A 142 8.15 10.27 -12.36
N GLU A 143 9.36 10.75 -12.09
CA GLU A 143 9.54 11.81 -11.12
C GLU A 143 8.71 13.03 -11.55
N PRO A 144 8.05 13.72 -10.61
CA PRO A 144 7.29 14.90 -10.96
C PRO A 144 8.22 15.91 -11.60
N ASN A 145 7.86 16.38 -12.80
CA ASN A 145 8.62 17.43 -13.46
C ASN A 145 8.57 18.67 -12.57
N MET A 146 9.70 19.34 -12.32
CA MET A 146 9.75 20.40 -11.31
C MET A 146 8.87 21.62 -11.64
N THR A 147 8.33 21.69 -12.86
CA THR A 147 7.26 22.63 -13.24
C THR A 147 5.91 22.37 -12.56
N ASP A 148 5.61 21.14 -12.12
CA ASP A 148 4.36 20.77 -11.42
C ASP A 148 4.47 20.92 -9.88
N LEU A 149 5.68 21.11 -9.35
CA LEU A 149 5.92 21.42 -7.94
C LEU A 149 5.83 22.93 -7.70
N MET A 150 4.61 23.48 -7.83
CA MET A 150 4.33 24.81 -7.29
C MET A 150 4.33 24.74 -5.76
N PHE A 151 5.50 24.92 -5.15
CA PHE A 151 5.65 25.05 -3.71
C PHE A 151 5.04 26.39 -3.28
N VAL A 152 3.89 26.32 -2.60
CA VAL A 152 3.36 27.44 -1.83
C VAL A 152 3.94 27.26 -0.41
N ASP A 153 4.74 28.24 0.05
CA ASP A 153 5.20 28.43 1.44
C ASP A 153 6.54 27.82 1.94
N ALA A 154 7.58 27.67 1.10
CA ALA A 154 8.91 27.31 1.62
C ALA A 154 9.70 28.54 2.13
N GLU A 155 10.20 28.49 3.38
CA GLU A 155 11.07 29.54 3.94
C GLU A 155 12.51 29.40 3.42
N CYS A 156 13.12 30.52 3.03
CA CYS A 156 14.49 30.55 2.56
C CYS A 156 15.48 30.25 3.70
N PRO A 157 16.37 29.24 3.58
CA PRO A 157 17.30 28.88 4.64
C PRO A 157 18.38 29.95 4.90
N ASN A 158 18.57 30.88 3.95
CA ASN A 158 19.55 31.96 4.08
C ASN A 158 18.98 33.22 4.74
N CYS A 159 17.69 33.54 4.54
CA CYS A 159 17.12 34.80 5.01
C CYS A 159 15.79 34.68 5.76
N GLY A 160 15.24 33.48 5.91
CA GLY A 160 13.94 33.23 6.57
C GLY A 160 12.73 33.81 5.85
N GLY A 161 12.91 34.37 4.64
CA GLY A 161 11.83 34.97 3.86
C GLY A 161 11.05 33.92 3.07
N ASN A 162 9.79 34.20 2.75
CA ASN A 162 8.96 33.30 1.94
C ASN A 162 9.51 33.24 0.51
N CYS A 163 9.94 32.06 0.04
CA CYS A 163 10.54 31.95 -1.28
C CYS A 163 9.46 32.02 -2.37
N GLY A 164 9.33 33.19 -3.00
CA GLY A 164 8.52 33.34 -4.20
C GLY A 164 9.13 32.56 -5.36
N ASN A 165 8.38 31.60 -5.91
CA ASN A 165 8.81 30.68 -6.96
C ASN A 165 9.48 31.39 -8.16
N GLY A 166 10.81 31.38 -8.19
CA GLY A 166 11.63 31.92 -9.27
C GLY A 166 12.64 30.93 -9.86
N GLY A 167 12.48 29.62 -9.61
CA GLY A 167 13.41 28.58 -10.06
C GLY A 167 12.86 27.72 -11.21
N TYR A 168 13.75 27.29 -12.11
CA TYR A 168 13.53 26.22 -13.10
C TYR A 168 14.43 25.03 -12.71
N GLY A 169 14.03 23.79 -12.96
CA GLY A 169 14.92 22.61 -12.81
C GLY A 169 14.93 21.89 -11.45
N ASN A 170 15.97 22.03 -10.61
CA ASN A 170 16.09 21.54 -9.20
C ASN A 170 16.78 22.60 -8.32
N THR A 171 16.87 23.83 -8.84
CA THR A 171 17.63 24.94 -8.27
C THR A 171 16.66 26.01 -7.84
N PHE A 172 16.65 26.28 -6.55
CA PHE A 172 15.81 27.28 -5.92
C PHE A 172 16.50 28.64 -6.00
N TYR A 173 15.71 29.68 -6.23
CA TYR A 173 16.15 31.07 -6.20
C TYR A 173 15.30 31.85 -5.20
N CYS A 174 15.94 32.48 -4.21
CA CYS A 174 15.25 33.34 -3.26
C CYS A 174 15.21 34.79 -3.79
N PRO A 175 14.04 35.34 -4.14
CA PRO A 175 13.95 36.71 -4.66
C PRO A 175 14.34 37.76 -3.62
N SER A 176 14.21 37.46 -2.33
CA SER A 176 14.51 38.40 -1.24
C SER A 176 16.00 38.60 -0.95
N CYS A 177 16.85 37.60 -1.21
CA CYS A 177 18.27 37.66 -0.85
C CYS A 177 19.23 37.15 -1.93
N GLY A 178 18.70 36.73 -3.09
CA GLY A 178 19.51 36.24 -4.20
C GLY A 178 20.11 34.84 -4.00
N TRP A 179 19.76 34.14 -2.92
CA TRP A 179 20.26 32.79 -2.63
C TRP A 179 19.89 31.81 -3.77
N LYS A 180 20.86 30.98 -4.16
CA LYS A 180 20.69 29.91 -5.14
C LYS A 180 21.19 28.59 -4.55
N GLY A 181 20.35 27.56 -4.52
CA GLY A 181 20.77 26.25 -4.01
C GLY A 181 19.81 25.12 -4.37
N LYS A 182 20.28 23.89 -4.17
CA LYS A 182 19.45 22.68 -4.27
C LYS A 182 18.98 22.32 -2.86
N ILE A 183 17.69 22.07 -2.68
CA ILE A 183 17.19 21.48 -1.43
C ILE A 183 17.32 19.97 -1.60
N GLU A 184 18.34 19.38 -0.99
CA GLU A 184 18.47 17.92 -0.91
C GLU A 184 17.62 17.41 0.26
N MET A 185 16.78 16.39 0.01
CA MET A 185 16.14 15.67 1.10
C MET A 185 17.21 15.02 1.96
N ARG A 186 17.13 15.22 3.29
CA ARG A 186 18.11 14.63 4.20
C ARG A 186 17.85 13.13 4.32
N PRO A 187 18.88 12.28 4.13
CA PRO A 187 18.79 10.82 4.35
C PRO A 187 18.25 10.43 5.74
N ASP A 188 18.33 11.36 6.70
CA ASP A 188 17.91 11.18 8.08
C ASP A 188 16.37 11.10 8.24
N ASP A 189 15.60 11.70 7.33
CA ASP A 189 14.12 11.64 7.35
C ASP A 189 13.61 10.23 6.99
N ILE A 190 14.37 9.50 6.17
CA ILE A 190 14.11 8.11 5.79
C ILE A 190 14.54 7.16 6.92
N LYS A 191 15.69 7.43 7.56
CA LYS A 191 16.16 6.66 8.72
C LYS A 191 15.21 6.75 9.92
N ALA A 192 14.65 7.93 10.19
CA ALA A 192 13.72 8.13 11.30
C ALA A 192 12.43 7.29 11.14
N LEU A 193 11.98 7.05 9.90
CA LEU A 193 10.81 6.22 9.61
C LEU A 193 11.14 4.73 9.61
N ASP A 194 12.32 4.33 9.10
CA ASP A 194 12.82 2.95 9.21
C ASP A 194 13.05 2.53 10.67
N GLU A 195 13.42 3.46 11.55
CA GLU A 195 13.52 3.22 13.00
C GLU A 195 12.17 2.94 13.66
N ILE A 196 11.10 3.60 13.21
CA ILE A 196 9.73 3.34 13.70
C ILE A 196 9.28 1.92 13.29
N PHE A 197 9.56 1.50 12.05
CA PHE A 197 9.23 0.14 11.60
C PHE A 197 10.09 -0.94 12.24
N ARG A 198 11.39 -0.68 12.47
CA ARG A 198 12.31 -1.62 13.14
C ARG A 198 11.98 -1.77 14.63
N GLY A 199 11.70 -0.67 15.33
CA GLY A 199 11.33 -0.68 16.74
C GLY A 199 10.02 -1.44 17.04
N HIS A 200 9.08 -1.46 16.09
CA HIS A 200 7.87 -2.29 16.18
C HIS A 200 8.13 -3.79 15.96
N MET A 201 9.18 -4.15 15.21
CA MET A 201 9.56 -5.54 14.93
C MET A 201 10.43 -6.13 16.05
N GLU A 202 11.29 -5.33 16.68
CA GLU A 202 12.18 -5.75 17.77
C GLU A 202 11.46 -5.98 19.10
N LYS A 203 10.47 -5.14 19.45
CA LYS A 203 9.58 -5.38 20.62
C LYS A 203 8.81 -6.71 20.55
N ASN A 204 8.65 -7.28 19.35
CA ASN A 204 8.01 -8.58 19.12
C ASN A 204 9.00 -9.76 19.08
N LYS A 205 10.32 -9.51 19.14
CA LYS A 205 11.34 -10.54 19.38
C LYS A 205 11.52 -10.84 20.86
N GLU A 206 11.45 -9.82 21.73
CA GLU A 206 11.61 -10.01 23.18
C GLU A 206 10.47 -10.83 23.81
N VAL A 207 9.25 -10.77 23.25
CA VAL A 207 8.10 -11.58 23.68
C VAL A 207 8.22 -13.06 23.26
N ASN A 208 9.09 -13.39 22.30
CA ASN A 208 9.32 -14.76 21.83
C ASN A 208 10.52 -15.47 22.48
N HIS A 209 11.15 -14.86 23.50
CA HIS A 209 12.28 -15.46 24.23
C HIS A 209 11.97 -15.88 25.67
N GLU A 210 10.70 -15.78 26.12
CA GLU A 210 10.24 -16.32 27.41
C GLU A 210 9.31 -17.55 27.27
N GLN A 211 9.54 -18.40 26.26
CA GLN A 211 8.98 -19.76 26.19
C GLN A 211 10.08 -20.81 26.03
#